data_AF-A0A072TP81-F1
#
_entry.id   AF-A0A072TP81-F1
#
_cell.length_a   1.000
_cell.length_b   1.000
_cell.length_c   1.000
_cell.angle_alpha   90.00
_cell.angle_beta   90.00
_cell.angle_gamma   90.00
#
_symmetry.space_group_name_H-M   'P 1'
#
loop_
_entity.id
_entity.type
_entity.pdbx_description
1 polymer ?
#
loop_
_entity_poly.entity_id
_entity_poly.type
_entity_poly.pdbx_seq_one_letter_code
_entity_poly.pdbx_strand_id
1 'polypeptide(L)'
;MGATLEAEIYLPNECWKSIFKFLLNDYDGEDEYYYNRNCLKSLSVVSKQFLTVTNSLRFSLKVSKVACTYLFLIADCFPFLEELNIPSPIFLIDNESLLDGVEVLSLALSKLRKVDLTGHHYITDQSLIHLFKNWKLLEEAIILDCDQITNDGIASSLHERPPTLKS
;
A
#
# COMPACT_ATOMS: atom_id res chain seq x y z
N MET A 1 35.81 -14.65 -32.24
CA MET A 1 34.40 -15.09 -32.21
C MET A 1 33.96 -15.03 -30.77
N GLY A 2 32.92 -14.25 -30.46
CA GLY A 2 32.37 -14.14 -29.10
C GLY A 2 31.98 -12.72 -28.68
N ALA A 3 31.29 -11.98 -29.54
CA ALA A 3 30.48 -10.86 -29.08
C ALA A 3 29.06 -11.41 -28.90
N THR A 4 28.71 -11.77 -27.67
CA THR A 4 27.31 -11.89 -27.28
C THR A 4 26.99 -10.62 -26.49
N LEU A 5 26.80 -9.51 -27.22
CA LEU A 5 26.03 -8.40 -26.67
C LEU A 5 24.57 -8.84 -26.74
N GLU A 6 24.11 -9.55 -25.71
CA GLU A 6 22.70 -9.45 -25.36
C GLU A 6 22.49 -7.99 -24.96
N ALA A 7 21.98 -7.20 -25.89
CA ALA A 7 21.35 -5.94 -25.54
C ALA A 7 20.10 -6.30 -24.72
N GLU A 8 20.30 -6.58 -23.43
CA GLU A 8 19.23 -6.49 -22.46
C GLU A 8 18.56 -5.15 -22.72
N ILE A 9 17.26 -5.17 -23.00
CA ILE A 9 16.45 -3.98 -23.24
C ILE A 9 16.36 -3.25 -21.90
N TYR A 10 17.44 -2.54 -21.54
CA TYR A 10 17.59 -1.85 -20.26
C TYR A 10 16.90 -0.49 -20.37
N LEU A 11 15.59 -0.53 -20.55
CA LEU A 11 14.77 0.69 -20.52
C LEU A 11 14.70 1.20 -19.08
N PRO A 12 14.78 2.52 -18.85
CA PRO A 12 14.52 3.11 -17.54
C PRO A 12 13.13 2.74 -17.01
N ASN A 13 12.96 2.75 -15.68
CA ASN A 13 11.68 2.41 -15.05
C ASN A 13 10.50 3.26 -15.57
N GLU A 14 10.72 4.54 -15.89
CA GLU A 14 9.69 5.42 -16.45
C GLU A 14 9.23 5.00 -17.86
N CYS A 15 10.14 4.43 -18.66
CA CYS A 15 9.80 3.87 -19.96
C CYS A 15 8.95 2.60 -19.79
N TRP A 16 9.35 1.70 -18.89
CA TRP A 16 8.54 0.52 -18.57
C TRP A 16 7.18 0.87 -17.97
N LYS A 17 7.09 1.90 -17.12
CA LYS A 17 5.79 2.41 -16.62
C LYS A 17 4.88 2.81 -17.76
N SER A 18 5.41 3.52 -18.77
CA SER A 18 4.63 3.93 -19.95
C SER A 18 4.16 2.73 -20.77
N ILE A 19 5.05 1.75 -20.99
CA ILE A 19 4.71 0.51 -21.71
C ILE A 19 3.62 -0.27 -20.96
N PHE A 20 3.76 -0.46 -19.65
CA PHE A 20 2.76 -1.20 -18.88
C PHE A 20 1.44 -0.44 -18.82
N LYS A 21 1.43 0.88 -18.65
CA LYS A 21 0.20 1.68 -18.75
C LYS A 21 -0.50 1.50 -20.09
N PHE A 22 0.25 1.48 -21.19
CA PHE A 22 -0.30 1.21 -22.51
C PHE A 22 -0.93 -0.19 -22.58
N LEU A 23 -0.26 -1.22 -22.05
CA LEU A 23 -0.80 -2.60 -22.03
C LEU A 23 -2.02 -2.78 -21.12
N LEU A 24 -2.13 -1.99 -20.04
CA LEU A 24 -3.23 -2.04 -19.09
C LEU A 24 -4.48 -1.30 -19.58
N ASN A 25 -4.29 -0.27 -20.42
CA ASN A 25 -5.39 0.52 -20.97
C ASN A 25 -6.03 -0.10 -22.23
N ASP A 26 -5.67 -1.33 -22.60
CA ASP A 26 -6.15 -1.99 -23.83
C ASP A 26 -7.47 -2.77 -23.61
N TYR A 27 -8.01 -2.77 -22.37
CA TYR A 27 -9.24 -3.49 -22.02
C TYR A 27 -10.29 -2.54 -21.44
N ASP A 28 -11.31 -2.21 -22.25
CA ASP A 28 -12.43 -1.32 -21.88
C ASP A 28 -13.64 -2.07 -21.26
N GLY A 29 -13.46 -3.31 -20.80
CA GLY A 29 -14.55 -4.14 -20.26
C GLY A 29 -14.84 -3.89 -18.77
N GLU A 30 -16.01 -4.33 -18.29
CA GLU A 30 -16.46 -4.17 -16.88
C GLU A 30 -15.46 -4.74 -15.84
N ASP A 31 -14.61 -5.69 -16.25
CA ASP A 31 -13.60 -6.35 -15.41
C ASP A 31 -12.17 -5.75 -15.54
N GLU A 32 -12.01 -4.51 -16.04
CA GLU A 32 -10.71 -3.85 -16.25
C GLU A 32 -9.78 -3.95 -15.04
N TYR A 33 -10.29 -3.71 -13.82
CA TYR A 33 -9.50 -3.84 -12.60
C TYR A 33 -8.92 -5.26 -12.42
N TYR A 34 -9.74 -6.30 -12.65
CA TYR A 34 -9.32 -7.69 -12.50
C TYR A 34 -8.29 -8.08 -13.57
N TYR A 35 -8.52 -7.65 -14.81
CA TYR A 35 -7.59 -7.83 -15.92
C TYR A 35 -6.23 -7.18 -15.62
N ASN A 36 -6.24 -5.90 -15.26
CA ASN A 36 -5.04 -5.13 -14.96
C ASN A 36 -4.24 -5.71 -13.81
N ARG A 37 -4.92 -6.17 -12.75
CA ARG A 37 -4.28 -6.85 -11.64
C ARG A 37 -3.57 -8.14 -12.07
N ASN A 38 -4.16 -8.93 -12.94
CA ASN A 38 -3.56 -10.16 -13.43
C ASN A 38 -2.40 -9.89 -14.40
N CYS A 39 -2.54 -8.90 -15.29
CA CYS A 39 -1.44 -8.46 -16.16
C CYS A 39 -0.23 -7.99 -15.34
N LEU A 40 -0.43 -7.16 -14.32
CA LEU A 40 0.66 -6.74 -13.42
C LEU A 40 1.29 -7.91 -12.67
N LYS A 41 0.53 -8.94 -12.28
CA LYS A 41 1.10 -10.17 -11.66
C LYS A 41 2.00 -10.90 -12.65
N SER A 42 1.54 -11.11 -13.88
CA SER A 42 2.32 -11.80 -14.92
C SER A 42 3.59 -11.04 -15.29
N LEU A 43 3.53 -9.70 -15.36
CA LEU A 43 4.71 -8.88 -15.62
C LEU A 43 5.69 -8.90 -14.44
N SER A 44 5.19 -8.92 -13.20
CA SER A 44 6.04 -8.85 -12.00
C SER A 44 7.01 -10.03 -11.83
N VAL A 45 6.73 -11.17 -12.46
CA VAL A 45 7.58 -12.37 -12.35
C VAL A 45 8.71 -12.44 -13.39
N VAL A 46 8.75 -11.49 -14.33
CA VAL A 46 9.74 -11.50 -15.43
C VAL A 46 11.13 -11.10 -14.94
N SER A 47 11.23 -10.05 -14.13
CA SER A 47 12.51 -9.55 -13.61
C SER A 47 12.32 -8.70 -12.36
N LYS A 48 13.40 -8.46 -11.61
CA LYS A 48 13.38 -7.51 -10.47
C LYS A 48 12.98 -6.10 -10.92
N GLN A 49 13.39 -5.67 -12.11
CA GLN A 49 13.01 -4.38 -12.65
C GLN A 49 11.50 -4.32 -12.89
N PHE A 50 10.93 -5.36 -13.51
CA PHE A 50 9.49 -5.41 -13.78
C PHE A 50 8.70 -5.51 -12.48
N LEU A 51 9.19 -6.26 -11.48
CA LEU A 51 8.60 -6.29 -10.14
C LEU A 51 8.51 -4.88 -9.54
N THR A 52 9.60 -4.11 -9.56
CA THR A 52 9.61 -2.72 -9.05
C THR A 52 8.64 -1.83 -9.83
N VAL A 53 8.65 -1.91 -11.16
CA VAL A 53 7.77 -1.08 -12.01
C VAL A 53 6.31 -1.45 -11.78
N THR A 54 5.96 -2.74 -11.81
CA THR A 54 4.59 -3.21 -11.59
C THR A 54 4.07 -2.85 -10.20
N ASN A 55 4.90 -2.95 -9.15
CA ASN A 55 4.51 -2.53 -7.82
C ASN A 55 4.24 -1.02 -7.75
N SER A 56 5.02 -0.20 -8.47
CA SER A 56 4.77 1.26 -8.54
C SER A 56 3.49 1.66 -9.28
N LEU A 57 2.90 0.73 -10.05
CA LEU A 57 1.62 0.93 -10.75
C LEU A 57 0.43 0.35 -9.98
N ARG A 58 0.66 -0.26 -8.80
CA ARG A 58 -0.42 -0.76 -7.94
C ARG A 58 -0.84 0.32 -6.95
N PHE A 59 -2.05 0.83 -7.15
CA PHE A 59 -2.67 1.81 -6.25
C PHE A 59 -3.52 1.16 -5.16
N SER A 60 -3.92 -0.11 -5.32
CA SER A 60 -4.75 -0.83 -4.35
C SER A 60 -4.15 -2.20 -4.02
N LEU A 61 -4.05 -2.52 -2.73
CA LEU A 61 -3.48 -3.77 -2.24
C LEU A 61 -4.37 -4.36 -1.15
N LYS A 62 -4.86 -5.58 -1.43
CA LYS A 62 -5.52 -6.43 -0.43
C LYS A 62 -4.66 -7.65 -0.13
N VAL A 63 -4.28 -7.78 1.13
CA VAL A 63 -3.51 -8.91 1.66
C VAL A 63 -4.48 -9.89 2.33
N SER A 64 -4.20 -11.20 2.31
CA SER A 64 -5.06 -12.22 2.94
C SER A 64 -4.52 -12.76 4.26
N LYS A 65 -3.24 -12.52 4.57
CA LYS A 65 -2.57 -12.93 5.82
C LYS A 65 -1.48 -11.92 6.17
N VAL A 66 -1.33 -11.63 7.46
CA VAL A 66 -0.35 -10.66 7.95
C VAL A 66 0.70 -11.35 8.80
N ALA A 67 1.96 -11.06 8.49
CA ALA A 67 3.09 -11.23 9.39
C ALA A 67 3.76 -9.86 9.52
N CYS A 68 4.43 -9.57 10.65
CA CYS A 68 5.05 -8.27 10.88
C CYS A 68 6.04 -7.88 9.76
N THR A 69 6.78 -8.87 9.25
CA THR A 69 7.70 -8.72 8.11
C THR A 69 7.02 -8.23 6.83
N TYR A 70 5.72 -8.46 6.67
CA TYR A 70 4.97 -7.99 5.49
C TYR A 70 4.69 -6.50 5.53
N LEU A 71 4.55 -5.89 6.71
CA LEU A 71 4.30 -4.44 6.81
C LEU A 71 5.51 -3.65 6.28
N PHE A 72 6.72 -4.06 6.64
CA PHE A 72 7.96 -3.51 6.09
C PHE A 72 8.07 -3.71 4.57
N LEU A 73 7.76 -4.92 4.08
CA LEU A 73 7.77 -5.19 2.64
C LEU A 73 6.74 -4.35 1.88
N ILE A 74 5.56 -4.11 2.46
CA ILE A 74 4.54 -3.27 1.83
C ILE A 74 5.03 -1.82 1.72
N ALA A 75 5.62 -1.30 2.80
CA ALA A 75 6.20 0.05 2.83
C ALA A 75 7.29 0.22 1.76
N ASP A 76 8.18 -0.77 1.61
CA ASP A 76 9.27 -0.71 0.64
C ASP A 76 8.80 -0.89 -0.82
N CYS A 77 7.82 -1.78 -1.04
CA CYS A 77 7.43 -2.18 -2.38
C CYS A 77 6.37 -1.29 -3.01
N PHE A 78 5.47 -0.68 -2.24
CA PHE A 78 4.28 0.02 -2.75
C PHE A 78 4.23 1.51 -2.32
N PRO A 79 5.20 2.35 -2.72
CA PRO A 79 5.28 3.74 -2.27
C PRO A 79 4.15 4.65 -2.81
N PHE A 80 3.40 4.20 -3.81
CA PHE A 80 2.29 4.95 -4.42
C PHE A 80 0.92 4.37 -4.08
N LEU A 81 0.82 3.55 -3.04
CA LEU A 81 -0.44 2.93 -2.66
C LEU A 81 -1.46 3.98 -2.20
N GLU A 82 -2.66 3.93 -2.77
CA GLU A 82 -3.81 4.76 -2.41
C GLU A 82 -4.81 4.00 -1.55
N GLU A 83 -4.93 2.68 -1.70
CA GLU A 83 -5.82 1.84 -0.91
C GLU A 83 -5.08 0.64 -0.31
N LEU A 84 -5.21 0.47 1.00
CA LEU A 84 -4.62 -0.64 1.73
C LEU A 84 -5.68 -1.37 2.55
N ASN A 85 -5.84 -2.67 2.28
CA ASN A 85 -6.63 -3.57 3.09
C ASN A 85 -5.73 -4.69 3.62
N ILE A 86 -5.52 -4.66 4.94
CA ILE A 86 -4.72 -5.62 5.69
C ILE A 86 -5.69 -6.28 6.67
N PRO A 87 -5.80 -7.62 6.70
CA PRO A 87 -6.66 -8.29 7.67
C PRO A 87 -6.01 -8.24 9.05
N SER A 88 -6.82 -8.18 10.11
CA SER A 88 -6.32 -8.24 11.47
C SER A 88 -5.37 -9.45 11.68
N PRO A 89 -4.22 -9.26 12.36
CA PRO A 89 -3.35 -10.36 12.73
C PRO A 89 -3.98 -11.17 13.87
N ILE A 90 -4.79 -12.17 13.54
CA ILE A 90 -5.54 -12.99 14.51
C ILE A 90 -4.61 -13.81 15.45
N PHE A 91 -3.34 -14.03 15.10
CA PHE A 91 -2.46 -15.01 15.77
C PHE A 91 -1.01 -14.55 15.99
N LEU A 92 -0.71 -13.25 15.98
CA LEU A 92 0.67 -12.80 16.17
C LEU A 92 0.98 -12.55 17.65
N ILE A 93 2.11 -13.09 18.10
CA ILE A 93 2.56 -13.08 19.50
C ILE A 93 3.29 -11.76 19.84
N ASP A 94 3.68 -11.00 18.83
CA ASP A 94 4.55 -9.83 18.97
C ASP A 94 3.87 -8.54 18.49
N ASN A 95 3.18 -7.89 19.42
CA ASN A 95 2.51 -6.61 19.18
C ASN A 95 3.50 -5.46 18.97
N GLU A 96 4.73 -5.55 19.49
CA GLU A 96 5.74 -4.48 19.39
C GLU A 96 6.22 -4.37 17.93
N SER A 97 6.60 -5.49 17.31
CA SER A 97 6.99 -5.47 15.88
C SER A 97 5.85 -5.15 14.92
N LEU A 98 4.60 -5.38 15.32
CA LEU A 98 3.43 -4.93 14.57
C LEU A 98 3.24 -3.42 14.63
N LEU A 99 3.45 -2.83 15.81
CA LEU A 99 3.37 -1.38 16.00
C LEU A 99 4.48 -0.67 15.20
N ASP A 100 5.71 -1.19 15.25
CA ASP A 100 6.82 -0.70 14.43
C ASP A 100 6.48 -0.76 12.93
N GLY A 101 5.90 -1.88 12.48
CA GLY A 101 5.48 -2.04 11.09
C GLY A 101 4.38 -1.05 10.69
N VAL A 102 3.45 -0.74 11.59
CA VAL A 102 2.41 0.27 11.37
C VAL A 102 3.00 1.69 11.31
N GLU A 103 3.98 2.01 12.16
CA GLU A 103 4.70 3.28 12.10
C GLU A 103 5.45 3.43 10.78
N VAL A 104 6.14 2.39 10.32
CA VAL A 104 6.82 2.37 9.02
C VAL A 104 5.85 2.57 7.86
N LEU A 105 4.68 1.91 7.89
CA LEU A 105 3.63 2.13 6.89
C LEU A 105 3.12 3.59 6.90
N SER A 106 3.01 4.20 8.07
CA SER A 106 2.57 5.59 8.19
C SER A 106 3.51 6.55 7.44
N LEU A 107 4.82 6.29 7.50
CA LEU A 107 5.84 7.12 6.88
C LEU A 107 5.96 6.86 5.37
N ALA A 108 5.84 5.60 4.94
CA ALA A 108 6.02 5.23 3.54
C ALA A 108 4.80 5.58 2.68
N LEU A 109 3.58 5.37 3.19
CA LEU A 109 2.35 5.45 2.42
C LEU A 109 1.74 6.86 2.40
N SER A 110 2.54 7.85 2.00
CA SER A 110 2.12 9.26 1.94
C SER A 110 0.98 9.56 0.93
N LYS A 111 0.69 8.60 0.04
CA LYS A 111 -0.39 8.67 -0.96
C LYS A 111 -1.66 7.93 -0.55
N LEU A 112 -1.70 7.36 0.65
CA LEU A 112 -2.84 6.57 1.10
C LEU A 112 -4.09 7.44 1.23
N ARG A 113 -5.18 7.00 0.61
CA ARG A 113 -6.51 7.61 0.59
C ARG A 113 -7.54 6.73 1.29
N LYS A 114 -7.35 5.40 1.29
CA LYS A 114 -8.24 4.47 1.97
C LYS A 114 -7.45 3.44 2.78
N VAL A 115 -7.86 3.26 4.03
CA VAL A 115 -7.31 2.21 4.90
C VAL A 115 -8.42 1.46 5.62
N ASP A 116 -8.28 0.14 5.71
CA ASP A 116 -9.11 -0.72 6.54
C ASP A 116 -8.28 -1.24 7.71
N LEU A 117 -8.61 -0.78 8.92
CA LEU A 117 -7.97 -1.14 10.19
C LEU A 117 -8.87 -2.06 11.04
N THR A 118 -9.89 -2.68 10.44
CA THR A 118 -10.82 -3.56 11.16
C THR A 118 -10.10 -4.67 11.94
N GLY A 119 -10.46 -4.84 13.21
CA GLY A 119 -9.94 -5.89 14.09
C GLY A 119 -8.49 -5.67 14.56
N HIS A 120 -7.88 -4.50 14.33
CA HIS A 120 -6.49 -4.26 14.74
C HIS A 120 -6.40 -3.88 16.23
N HIS A 121 -6.58 -4.87 17.11
CA HIS A 121 -6.65 -4.69 18.58
C HIS A 121 -5.37 -4.12 19.22
N TYR A 122 -4.25 -4.10 18.51
CA TYR A 122 -2.99 -3.53 18.97
C TYR A 122 -2.85 -2.02 18.65
N ILE A 123 -3.72 -1.47 17.78
CA ILE A 123 -3.73 -0.04 17.47
C ILE A 123 -4.45 0.69 18.60
N THR A 124 -3.73 1.61 19.23
CA THR A 124 -4.22 2.52 20.28
C THR A 124 -4.55 3.89 19.72
N ASP A 125 -5.26 4.71 20.51
CA ASP A 125 -5.49 6.14 20.22
C ASP A 125 -4.20 6.88 19.82
N GLN A 126 -3.08 6.64 20.51
CA GLN A 126 -1.80 7.30 20.23
C GLN A 126 -1.24 6.91 18.85
N SER A 127 -1.29 5.62 18.53
CA SER A 127 -0.87 5.15 17.21
C SER A 127 -1.80 5.64 16.10
N LEU A 128 -3.11 5.72 16.35
CA LEU A 128 -4.08 6.23 15.38
C LEU A 128 -3.82 7.71 15.07
N ILE A 129 -3.56 8.52 16.10
CA ILE A 129 -3.16 9.92 15.96
C ILE A 129 -1.90 10.03 15.08
N HIS A 130 -0.88 9.22 15.35
CA HIS A 130 0.35 9.21 14.57
C HIS A 130 0.11 8.84 13.10
N LEU A 131 -0.69 7.80 12.85
CA LEU A 131 -1.06 7.38 11.50
C LEU A 131 -1.73 8.50 10.71
N PHE A 132 -2.75 9.15 11.30
CA PHE A 132 -3.54 10.18 10.62
C PHE A 132 -2.76 11.47 10.39
N LYS A 133 -1.75 11.74 11.24
CA LYS A 133 -0.81 12.85 11.03
C LYS A 133 0.04 12.68 9.78
N ASN A 134 0.44 11.45 9.45
CA ASN A 134 1.30 11.15 8.30
C ASN A 134 0.50 10.93 7.00
N TRP A 135 -0.70 10.34 7.08
CA TRP A 135 -1.57 10.10 5.92
C TRP A 135 -2.40 11.33 5.54
N LYS A 136 -1.72 12.36 5.02
CA LYS A 136 -2.32 13.66 4.69
C LYS A 136 -3.40 13.61 3.61
N LEU A 137 -3.40 12.57 2.78
CA LEU A 137 -4.36 12.36 1.69
C LEU A 137 -5.46 11.37 2.06
N LEU A 138 -5.52 10.89 3.31
CA LEU A 138 -6.50 9.88 3.72
C LEU A 138 -7.92 10.41 3.57
N GLU A 139 -8.79 9.74 2.84
CA GLU A 139 -10.20 10.12 2.66
C GLU A 139 -11.12 9.21 3.47
N GLU A 140 -10.79 7.94 3.56
CA GLU A 140 -11.60 6.92 4.21
C GLU A 140 -10.75 6.04 5.14
N ALA A 141 -11.20 5.87 6.38
CA ALA A 141 -10.64 4.92 7.33
C ALA A 141 -11.76 4.07 7.92
N ILE A 142 -11.65 2.75 7.78
CA ILE A 142 -12.59 1.80 8.39
C ILE A 142 -11.97 1.32 9.70
N ILE A 143 -12.63 1.60 10.81
CA ILE A 143 -12.19 1.25 12.16
C ILE A 143 -13.35 0.53 12.85
N LEU A 144 -13.34 -0.80 12.76
CA LEU A 144 -14.36 -1.68 13.35
C LEU A 144 -13.65 -2.70 14.24
N ASP A 145 -14.27 -3.10 15.35
CA ASP A 145 -13.73 -4.10 16.27
C ASP A 145 -12.29 -3.80 16.77
N CYS A 146 -11.99 -2.53 17.07
CA CYS A 146 -10.70 -2.10 17.61
C CYS A 146 -10.83 -1.70 19.09
N ASP A 147 -10.49 -2.62 20.00
CA ASP A 147 -10.77 -2.46 21.45
C ASP A 147 -10.00 -1.32 22.14
N GLN A 148 -8.86 -0.91 21.56
CA GLN A 148 -7.98 0.12 22.13
C GLN A 148 -8.17 1.51 21.51
N ILE A 149 -9.17 1.67 20.64
CA ILE A 149 -9.53 2.93 20.01
C ILE A 149 -10.81 3.48 20.64
N THR A 150 -10.74 4.70 21.17
CA THR A 150 -11.87 5.39 21.80
C THR A 150 -12.45 6.46 20.88
N ASN A 151 -13.67 6.92 21.18
CA ASN A 151 -14.26 8.06 20.47
C ASN A 151 -13.41 9.34 20.62
N ASP A 152 -12.77 9.53 21.78
CA ASP A 152 -11.87 10.66 22.03
C ASP A 152 -10.59 10.54 21.20
N GLY A 153 -10.05 9.32 21.05
CA GLY A 153 -8.93 9.05 20.16
C GLY A 153 -9.25 9.30 18.70
N ILE A 154 -10.44 8.88 18.23
CA ILE A 154 -10.93 9.19 16.89
C ILE A 154 -11.02 10.70 16.70
N ALA A 155 -11.68 11.42 17.60
CA ALA A 155 -11.80 12.87 17.53
C ALA A 155 -10.43 13.56 17.48
N SER A 156 -9.50 13.16 18.35
CA SER A 156 -8.14 13.69 18.41
C SER A 156 -7.35 13.42 17.12
N SER A 157 -7.47 12.21 16.56
CA SER A 157 -6.77 11.85 15.31
C SER A 157 -7.25 12.68 14.11
N LEU A 158 -8.54 13.05 14.07
CA LEU A 158 -9.10 13.90 13.03
C LEU A 158 -8.63 15.35 13.14
N HIS A 159 -8.35 15.84 14.35
CA HIS A 159 -7.80 17.18 14.58
C HIS A 159 -6.35 17.34 14.09
N GLU A 160 -5.56 16.26 14.14
CA GLU A 160 -4.17 16.25 13.69
C GLU A 160 -4.03 16.20 12.16
N ARG A 161 -5.14 16.00 11.45
CA ARG A 161 -5.15 16.06 10.00
C ARG A 161 -4.97 17.50 9.53
N PRO A 162 -4.02 17.78 8.61
CA PRO A 162 -3.88 19.10 8.05
C PRO A 162 -5.20 19.52 7.38
N PRO A 163 -5.63 20.78 7.53
CA PRO A 163 -6.85 21.26 6.90
C PRO A 163 -6.75 21.04 5.40
N THR A 164 -7.62 20.20 4.86
CA THR A 164 -7.75 20.00 3.42
C THR A 164 -8.20 21.33 2.84
N LEU A 165 -7.30 22.05 2.15
CA LEU A 165 -7.68 23.16 1.29
C LEU A 165 -8.64 22.57 0.25
N LYS A 166 -9.94 22.82 0.45
CA LYS A 166 -10.95 22.56 -0.56
C LYS A 166 -10.58 23.41 -1.78
N SER A 167 -10.13 22.75 -2.84
CA SER A 167 -10.20 23.28 -4.19
C SER A 167 -11.65 23.35 -4.65
#